data_AF-A0A671TP38-F1
#
_entry.id   AF-A0A671TP38-F1
#
_cell.length_a   1.000
_cell.length_b   1.000
_cell.length_c   1.000
_cell.angle_alpha   90.00
_cell.angle_beta   90.00
_cell.angle_gamma   90.00
#
_symmetry.space_group_name_H-M   'P 1'
#
loop_
_entity.id
_entity.type
_entity.pdbx_description
1 polymer ?
#
loop_
_entity_poly.entity_id
_entity_poly.type
_entity_poly.pdbx_seq_one_letter_code
_entity_poly.pdbx_strand_id
1 'polypeptide(L)'
;MRSGVGLCVLGLLCLHSSVFGQEVAEVPPGVLIFCDDPSVQKAVNSAVTKFNEKLTTGNKLALFQIVTASKSENGADSVYSLQFTSRRSDCTAGSSKPWTDCDYLAVDRKPISCNATVYMTETETDTRQVDCVLDDYVVRERAQCLGCPQEVPDNSEDLRGPLTASIHKYNSMSDSTHLFAFNNVQHATRQVVAGFRYKLKFDMRRTNCAKAEHKDLNHLCVPDEENVEFANCNSTVDIAPWRLEPPQTQIDCQPGELPTVFTRRRPPGWSPLRNLYYEVPSNVSTKPNPQPTPTKAAKEAGKEESSEEDTTAAKPSVSPDAPSDSVSDTPFHCPSKPWKPFNPVSVAGTDAPEQATEDATAQAAQPTAAGGFADTDLLS
;
A
#
# COMPACT_ATOMS: atom_id res chain seq x y z
N MET A 1 37.31 -45.62 -45.85
CA MET A 1 37.24 -46.98 -45.29
C MET A 1 36.44 -46.90 -44.00
N ARG A 2 35.61 -47.90 -43.67
CA ARG A 2 34.57 -47.78 -42.63
C ARG A 2 35.16 -47.81 -41.21
N SER A 3 34.70 -46.91 -40.35
CA SER A 3 35.09 -46.85 -38.93
C SER A 3 34.37 -47.94 -38.12
N GLY A 4 35.04 -48.44 -37.08
CA GLY A 4 34.67 -49.66 -36.37
C GLY A 4 33.52 -49.50 -35.37
N VAL A 5 32.74 -50.58 -35.22
CA VAL A 5 31.78 -50.80 -34.13
C VAL A 5 32.16 -52.14 -33.49
N GLY A 6 32.32 -52.18 -32.16
CA GLY A 6 32.60 -53.44 -31.47
C GLY A 6 33.03 -53.30 -30.02
N LEU A 7 32.05 -53.43 -29.11
CA LEU A 7 32.18 -54.09 -27.80
C LEU A 7 33.21 -53.54 -26.78
N CYS A 8 32.70 -52.80 -25.79
CA CYS A 8 33.08 -53.02 -24.38
C CYS A 8 31.81 -52.91 -23.52
N VAL A 9 31.51 -53.98 -22.77
CA VAL A 9 30.33 -54.11 -21.90
C VAL A 9 30.81 -54.28 -20.46
N LEU A 10 30.08 -53.69 -19.52
CA LEU A 10 30.25 -53.77 -18.06
C LEU A 10 31.51 -53.12 -17.46
N GLY A 11 31.31 -51.93 -16.89
CA GLY A 11 32.24 -51.31 -15.93
C GLY A 11 31.60 -50.11 -15.24
N LEU A 12 31.53 -50.15 -13.91
CA LEU A 12 31.25 -49.03 -12.98
C LEU A 12 29.81 -48.47 -12.92
N LEU A 13 29.00 -49.21 -12.16
CA LEU A 13 28.10 -48.61 -11.16
C LEU A 13 28.91 -47.66 -10.24
N CYS A 14 28.94 -46.36 -10.55
CA CYS A 14 29.36 -45.31 -9.62
C CYS A 14 29.04 -43.93 -10.22
N LEU A 15 27.81 -43.43 -9.98
CA LEU A 15 27.46 -41.99 -9.99
C LEU A 15 26.04 -41.78 -9.44
N HIS A 16 25.74 -42.38 -8.28
CA HIS A 16 24.77 -41.77 -7.37
C HIS A 16 25.43 -40.53 -6.78
N SER A 17 25.41 -39.42 -7.52
CA SER A 17 25.80 -38.12 -7.01
C SER A 17 24.79 -37.72 -5.94
N SER A 18 25.21 -37.90 -4.68
CA SER A 18 24.54 -37.42 -3.50
C SER A 18 24.41 -35.90 -3.53
N VAL A 19 23.30 -35.43 -4.10
CA VAL A 19 22.75 -34.14 -3.69
C VAL A 19 22.41 -34.32 -2.21
N PHE A 20 23.23 -33.71 -1.35
CA PHE A 20 22.83 -33.42 0.02
C PHE A 20 21.64 -32.47 -0.07
N GLY A 21 20.44 -33.06 -0.15
CA GLY A 21 19.21 -32.35 0.17
C GLY A 21 19.39 -31.90 1.61
N GLN A 22 19.52 -30.59 1.80
CA GLN A 22 19.45 -30.01 3.12
C GLN A 22 18.05 -30.33 3.63
N GLU A 23 17.99 -31.26 4.58
CA GLU A 23 16.76 -31.73 5.18
C GLU A 23 16.13 -30.54 5.91
N VAL A 24 15.20 -29.86 5.21
CA VAL A 24 14.28 -28.93 5.85
C VAL A 24 13.41 -29.80 6.71
N ALA A 25 13.82 -29.97 7.97
CA ALA A 25 13.02 -30.64 8.98
C ALA A 25 11.69 -29.90 9.06
N GLU A 26 10.65 -30.48 8.47
CA GLU A 26 9.29 -29.97 8.55
C GLU A 26 8.88 -29.98 10.02
N VAL A 27 8.91 -28.80 10.64
CA VAL A 27 8.50 -28.63 12.03
C VAL A 27 7.04 -29.10 12.12
N PRO A 28 6.72 -30.10 12.97
CA PRO A 28 5.34 -30.56 13.14
C PRO A 28 4.43 -29.38 13.50
N PRO A 29 3.14 -29.39 13.11
CA PRO A 29 2.22 -28.33 13.46
C PRO A 29 2.09 -28.22 14.99
N GLY A 30 2.81 -27.27 15.58
CA GLY A 30 2.93 -27.10 17.02
C GLY A 30 1.61 -26.65 17.66
N VAL A 31 1.39 -27.11 18.89
CA VAL A 31 0.25 -26.71 19.72
C VAL A 31 0.47 -25.29 20.23
N LEU A 32 -0.52 -24.41 20.10
CA LEU A 32 -0.44 -23.05 20.65
C LEU A 32 -0.27 -23.10 22.18
N ILE A 33 0.60 -22.24 22.70
CA ILE A 33 0.89 -22.09 24.13
C ILE A 33 0.72 -20.62 24.54
N PHE A 34 0.42 -20.38 25.82
CA PHE A 34 0.21 -19.03 26.34
C PHE A 34 1.46 -18.15 26.18
N CYS A 35 1.29 -16.91 25.72
CA CYS A 35 2.42 -15.98 25.54
C CYS A 35 3.09 -15.59 26.88
N ASP A 36 2.35 -15.66 27.99
CA ASP A 36 2.85 -15.38 29.35
C ASP A 36 3.51 -16.60 30.04
N ASP A 37 3.60 -17.76 29.38
CA ASP A 37 4.19 -18.96 29.96
C ASP A 37 5.71 -18.78 30.25
N PRO A 38 6.23 -19.17 31.43
CA PRO A 38 7.64 -18.99 31.78
C PRO A 38 8.62 -19.68 30.81
N SER A 39 8.22 -20.79 30.19
CA SER A 39 9.03 -21.51 29.20
C SER A 39 9.12 -20.74 27.88
N VAL A 40 8.03 -20.06 27.48
CA VAL A 40 8.00 -19.15 26.33
C VAL A 40 8.87 -17.92 26.60
N GLN A 41 8.77 -17.32 27.80
CA GLN A 41 9.62 -16.19 28.21
C GLN A 41 11.11 -16.56 28.17
N LYS A 42 11.48 -17.76 28.66
CA LYS A 42 12.86 -18.28 28.57
C LYS A 42 13.32 -18.46 27.12
N ALA A 43 12.46 -19.02 26.26
CA ALA A 43 12.76 -19.23 24.85
C ALA A 43 12.93 -17.90 24.09
N VAL A 44 12.03 -16.93 24.28
CA VAL A 44 12.13 -15.59 23.66
C VAL A 44 13.38 -14.85 24.14
N ASN A 45 13.76 -14.97 25.41
CA ASN A 45 15.00 -14.37 25.92
C ASN A 45 16.25 -14.97 25.25
N SER A 46 16.30 -16.31 25.09
CA SER A 46 17.35 -16.97 24.30
C SER A 46 17.38 -16.42 22.86
N ALA A 47 16.23 -16.30 22.21
CA ALA A 47 16.13 -15.82 20.83
C ALA A 47 16.62 -14.38 20.64
N VAL A 48 16.17 -13.44 21.49
CA VAL A 48 16.60 -12.03 21.45
C VAL A 48 18.10 -11.91 21.75
N THR A 49 18.61 -12.68 22.71
CA THR A 49 20.05 -12.73 23.03
C THR A 49 20.85 -13.24 21.84
N LYS A 50 20.43 -14.35 21.21
CA LYS A 50 21.09 -14.95 20.04
C LYS A 50 21.08 -14.05 18.81
N PHE A 51 20.04 -13.23 18.64
CA PHE A 51 20.02 -12.21 17.59
C PHE A 51 21.02 -11.09 17.89
N ASN A 52 21.05 -10.60 19.14
CA ASN A 52 21.94 -9.54 19.57
C ASN A 52 23.44 -9.92 19.52
N GLU A 53 23.78 -11.19 19.69
CA GLU A 53 25.15 -11.72 19.48
C GLU A 53 25.64 -11.52 18.03
N LYS A 54 24.73 -11.50 17.04
CA LYS A 54 25.06 -11.32 15.62
C LYS A 54 25.20 -9.85 15.21
N LEU A 55 24.78 -8.91 16.07
CA LEU A 55 24.85 -7.49 15.77
C LEU A 55 26.27 -6.96 16.00
N THR A 56 26.92 -6.52 14.92
CA THR A 56 28.24 -5.87 14.96
C THR A 56 28.17 -4.35 15.04
N THR A 57 27.02 -3.75 14.71
CA THR A 57 26.83 -2.29 14.62
C THR A 57 25.45 -1.87 15.10
N GLY A 58 25.30 -0.61 15.51
CA GLY A 58 24.03 -0.04 15.96
C GLY A 58 23.73 -0.41 17.41
N ASN A 59 22.45 -0.64 17.71
CA ASN A 59 21.97 -0.93 19.05
C ASN A 59 21.31 -2.32 19.12
N LYS A 60 21.33 -2.91 20.31
CA LYS A 60 20.65 -4.17 20.61
C LYS A 60 19.14 -4.01 20.45
N LEU A 61 18.48 -5.15 20.23
CA LEU A 61 17.03 -5.28 20.31
C LEU A 61 16.65 -5.71 21.73
N ALA A 62 15.60 -5.10 22.27
CA ALA A 62 14.89 -5.59 23.44
C ALA A 62 13.50 -6.11 23.01
N LEU A 63 13.01 -7.16 23.68
CA LEU A 63 11.64 -7.65 23.47
C LEU A 63 10.65 -6.51 23.72
N PHE A 64 9.68 -6.33 22.82
CA PHE A 64 8.53 -5.45 23.05
C PHE A 64 7.34 -6.28 23.55
N GLN A 65 6.78 -7.16 22.72
CA GLN A 65 5.71 -8.09 23.09
C GLN A 65 5.76 -9.37 22.25
N ILE A 66 5.31 -10.48 22.81
CA ILE A 66 5.17 -11.77 22.13
C ILE A 66 3.83 -11.78 21.41
N VAL A 67 3.79 -12.15 20.13
CA VAL A 67 2.59 -12.09 19.27
C VAL A 67 1.93 -13.46 19.16
N THR A 68 2.70 -14.52 18.96
CA THR A 68 2.25 -15.91 19.04
C THR A 68 3.37 -16.82 19.54
N ALA A 69 2.99 -17.93 20.18
CA ALA A 69 3.89 -18.99 20.57
C ALA A 69 3.23 -20.36 20.33
N SER A 70 4.00 -21.32 19.81
CA SER A 70 3.60 -22.72 19.76
C SER A 70 4.74 -23.65 20.17
N LYS A 71 4.37 -24.81 20.73
CA LYS A 71 5.27 -25.88 21.17
C LYS A 71 4.99 -27.14 20.37
N SER A 72 6.04 -27.77 19.86
CA SER A 72 6.02 -29.13 19.32
C SER A 72 7.04 -29.99 20.08
N GLU A 73 6.80 -31.30 20.18
CA GLU A 73 7.68 -32.23 20.89
C GLU A 73 8.34 -33.17 19.88
N ASN A 74 9.67 -33.17 19.88
CA ASN A 74 10.51 -34.01 19.02
C ASN A 74 11.31 -34.97 19.91
N GLY A 75 10.61 -35.93 20.53
CA GLY A 75 11.21 -36.84 21.51
C GLY A 75 11.40 -36.16 22.87
N ALA A 76 12.63 -36.12 23.38
CA ALA A 76 12.95 -35.41 24.62
C ALA A 76 13.05 -33.88 24.44
N ASP A 77 13.17 -33.41 23.19
CA ASP A 77 13.41 -32.01 22.87
C ASP A 77 12.08 -31.30 22.58
N SER A 78 11.83 -30.20 23.28
CA SER A 78 10.70 -29.31 23.00
C SER A 78 11.13 -28.19 22.04
N VAL A 79 10.46 -28.09 20.89
CA VAL A 79 10.70 -27.03 19.90
C VAL A 79 9.62 -25.97 20.01
N TYR A 80 10.06 -24.75 20.32
CA TYR A 80 9.24 -23.56 20.44
C TYR A 80 9.34 -22.73 19.16
N SER A 81 8.21 -22.50 18.49
CA SER A 81 8.09 -21.54 17.40
C SER A 81 7.46 -20.26 17.94
N LEU A 82 8.14 -19.13 17.71
CA LEU A 82 7.85 -17.86 18.34
C LEU A 82 7.70 -16.78 17.28
N GLN A 83 6.63 -16.00 17.35
CA GLN A 83 6.53 -14.70 16.70
C GLN A 83 6.46 -13.63 17.77
N PHE A 84 7.36 -12.66 17.72
CA PHE A 84 7.41 -11.56 18.68
C PHE A 84 7.80 -10.27 17.98
N THR A 85 7.62 -9.16 18.69
CA THR A 85 8.09 -7.85 18.24
C THR A 85 9.15 -7.34 19.19
N SER A 86 10.08 -6.56 18.66
CA SER A 86 11.20 -5.99 19.41
C SER A 86 11.40 -4.51 19.07
N ARG A 87 12.18 -3.81 19.89
CA ARG A 87 12.55 -2.41 19.67
C ARG A 87 14.05 -2.22 19.89
N ARG A 88 14.64 -1.27 19.17
CA ARG A 88 16.04 -0.85 19.36
C ARG A 88 16.18 -0.20 20.75
N SER A 89 17.13 -0.65 21.53
CA SER A 89 17.40 -0.16 22.90
C SER A 89 18.54 0.85 22.95
N ASP A 90 18.77 1.44 24.13
CA ASP A 90 19.88 2.33 24.45
C ASP A 90 21.26 1.63 24.45
N CYS A 91 21.28 0.30 24.53
CA CYS A 91 22.49 -0.49 24.55
C CYS A 91 23.10 -0.69 23.17
N THR A 92 24.38 -0.33 23.02
CA THR A 92 25.14 -0.56 21.79
C THR A 92 25.35 -2.05 21.50
N ALA A 93 25.42 -2.38 20.21
CA ALA A 93 25.84 -3.69 19.73
C ALA A 93 27.24 -4.05 20.28
N GLY A 94 27.48 -5.32 20.62
CA GLY A 94 28.73 -5.78 21.23
C GLY A 94 28.97 -5.40 22.71
N SER A 95 28.10 -4.58 23.34
CA SER A 95 28.20 -4.31 24.78
C SER A 95 27.99 -5.56 25.64
N SER A 96 28.57 -5.62 26.84
CA SER A 96 28.38 -6.75 27.79
C SER A 96 27.04 -6.73 28.52
N LYS A 97 26.35 -5.58 28.57
CA LYS A 97 25.05 -5.40 29.24
C LYS A 97 23.97 -6.25 28.54
N PRO A 98 23.20 -7.10 29.26
CA PRO A 98 22.14 -7.90 28.66
C PRO A 98 20.99 -7.00 28.22
N TRP A 99 20.22 -7.43 27.20
CA TRP A 99 19.14 -6.62 26.63
C TRP A 99 18.03 -6.32 27.64
N THR A 100 17.88 -7.15 28.68
CA THR A 100 16.93 -7.00 29.80
C THR A 100 17.17 -5.75 30.65
N ASP A 101 18.40 -5.23 30.63
CA ASP A 101 18.77 -4.10 31.47
C ASP A 101 18.72 -2.78 30.67
N CYS A 102 18.40 -2.89 29.37
CA CYS A 102 18.36 -1.80 28.41
C CYS A 102 16.95 -1.21 28.31
N ASP A 103 16.86 0.10 28.09
CA ASP A 103 15.59 0.80 27.84
C ASP A 103 15.41 1.05 26.35
N TYR A 104 14.18 1.23 25.88
CA TYR A 104 13.93 1.50 24.47
C TYR A 104 14.44 2.89 24.08
N LEU A 105 14.96 3.03 22.86
CA LEU A 105 15.16 4.36 22.27
C LEU A 105 13.79 5.02 22.07
N ALA A 106 13.63 6.24 22.57
CA ALA A 106 12.40 7.03 22.48
C ALA A 106 12.12 7.59 21.07
N VAL A 107 12.54 6.89 20.02
CA VAL A 107 12.28 7.21 18.61
C VAL A 107 10.97 6.55 18.21
N ASP A 108 10.00 7.33 17.74
CA ASP A 108 8.72 6.79 17.28
C ASP A 108 8.89 6.02 15.94
N ARG A 109 9.15 4.72 16.08
CA ARG A 109 9.16 3.75 14.98
C ARG A 109 8.32 2.54 15.36
N LYS A 110 7.77 1.90 14.34
CA LYS A 110 7.05 0.62 14.46
C LYS A 110 7.96 -0.43 15.12
N PRO A 111 7.42 -1.30 15.99
CA PRO A 111 8.15 -2.45 16.50
C PRO A 111 8.63 -3.36 15.36
N ILE A 112 9.86 -3.87 15.50
CA ILE A 112 10.51 -4.80 14.56
C ILE A 112 9.88 -6.19 14.75
N SER A 113 9.32 -6.76 13.68
CA SER A 113 8.80 -8.13 13.73
C SER A 113 9.94 -9.15 13.69
N CYS A 114 9.85 -10.18 14.53
CA CYS A 114 10.84 -11.25 14.67
C CYS A 114 10.17 -12.61 14.73
N ASN A 115 10.78 -13.60 14.07
CA ASN A 115 10.41 -15.01 14.13
C ASN A 115 11.59 -15.82 14.66
N ALA A 116 11.34 -16.78 15.55
CA ALA A 116 12.38 -17.64 16.09
C ALA A 116 11.92 -19.10 16.28
N THR A 117 12.90 -20.01 16.23
CA THR A 117 12.73 -21.43 16.54
C THR A 117 13.81 -21.82 17.56
N VAL A 118 13.35 -22.18 18.75
CA VAL A 118 14.19 -22.46 19.92
C VAL A 118 13.97 -23.90 20.36
N TYR A 119 15.06 -24.64 20.51
CA TYR A 119 15.06 -26.02 21.01
C TYR A 119 15.40 -25.97 22.50
N MET A 120 14.58 -26.61 23.32
CA MET A 120 14.75 -26.61 24.77
C MET A 120 14.63 -28.03 25.31
N THR A 121 15.64 -28.42 26.08
CA THR A 121 15.68 -29.65 26.88
C THR A 121 15.52 -29.28 28.36
N GLU A 122 15.61 -30.25 29.27
CA GLU A 122 15.59 -29.99 30.71
C GLU A 122 16.74 -29.06 31.16
N THR A 123 17.89 -29.10 30.48
CA THR A 123 19.13 -28.42 30.89
C THR A 123 19.61 -27.35 29.89
N GLU A 124 19.28 -27.47 28.60
CA GLU A 124 19.80 -26.62 27.53
C GLU A 124 18.68 -25.82 26.84
N THR A 125 19.03 -24.67 26.25
CA THR A 125 18.09 -23.81 25.52
C THR A 125 18.80 -23.12 24.36
N ASP A 126 18.79 -23.77 23.20
CA ASP A 126 19.49 -23.32 22.00
C ASP A 126 18.53 -22.69 20.98
N THR A 127 18.88 -21.50 20.52
CA THR A 127 18.14 -20.82 19.44
C THR A 127 18.73 -21.23 18.10
N ARG A 128 18.08 -22.19 17.43
CA ARG A 128 18.49 -22.66 16.09
C ARG A 128 18.30 -21.59 15.02
N GLN A 129 17.15 -20.92 15.03
CA GLN A 129 16.83 -19.87 14.07
C GLN A 129 16.24 -18.66 14.80
N VAL A 130 16.69 -17.48 14.42
CA VAL A 130 16.06 -16.20 14.78
C VAL A 130 16.33 -15.23 13.64
N ASP A 131 15.26 -14.61 13.16
CA ASP A 131 15.24 -13.61 12.10
C ASP A 131 14.38 -12.43 12.55
N CYS A 132 14.86 -11.21 12.34
CA CYS A 132 14.17 -9.98 12.71
C CYS A 132 14.24 -8.98 11.54
N VAL A 133 13.08 -8.48 11.13
CA VAL A 133 12.94 -7.55 9.99
C VAL A 133 13.31 -6.13 10.46
N LEU A 134 14.61 -5.88 10.60
CA LEU A 134 15.18 -4.64 11.14
C LEU A 134 14.79 -3.38 10.35
N ASP A 135 14.60 -3.56 9.05
CA ASP A 135 14.23 -2.53 8.10
C ASP A 135 12.85 -2.88 7.54
N ASP A 136 11.87 -1.99 7.75
CA ASP A 136 10.79 -1.85 6.77
C ASP A 136 11.47 -1.69 5.42
N TYR A 137 11.18 -2.58 4.47
CA TYR A 137 11.83 -2.60 3.15
C TYR A 137 11.91 -1.16 2.64
N VAL A 138 13.13 -0.64 2.49
CA VAL A 138 13.32 0.67 1.87
C VAL A 138 12.95 0.50 0.42
N VAL A 139 11.64 0.63 0.15
CA VAL A 139 11.13 1.06 -1.12
C VAL A 139 11.85 2.38 -1.31
N ARG A 140 12.93 2.37 -2.08
CA ARG A 140 13.40 3.57 -2.73
C ARG A 140 12.19 4.04 -3.51
N GLU A 141 11.46 5.01 -2.97
CA GLU A 141 10.50 5.76 -3.76
C GLU A 141 11.28 6.20 -4.98
N ARG A 142 10.97 5.56 -6.11
CA ARG A 142 11.65 5.86 -7.36
C ARG A 142 11.26 7.28 -7.64
N ALA A 143 12.24 8.19 -7.56
CA ALA A 143 12.02 9.62 -7.71
C ALA A 143 11.08 9.85 -8.90
N GLN A 144 9.99 10.57 -8.66
CA GLN A 144 8.90 10.65 -9.62
C GLN A 144 9.43 11.18 -10.95
N CYS A 145 9.17 10.42 -12.03
CA CYS A 145 9.68 10.75 -13.34
C CYS A 145 8.96 11.98 -13.91
N LEU A 146 9.50 13.17 -13.65
CA LEU A 146 8.92 14.46 -14.06
C LEU A 146 8.75 14.60 -15.59
N GLY A 147 9.48 13.79 -16.38
CA GLY A 147 9.39 13.73 -17.84
C GLY A 147 8.62 12.53 -18.41
N CYS A 148 7.95 11.73 -17.58
CA CYS A 148 7.15 10.60 -18.06
C CYS A 148 5.73 11.04 -18.45
N PRO A 149 5.06 10.34 -19.38
CA PRO A 149 3.65 10.61 -19.69
C PRO A 149 2.78 10.38 -18.44
N GLN A 150 2.06 11.42 -18.03
CA GLN A 150 1.06 11.36 -16.96
C GLN A 150 -0.34 11.48 -17.56
N GLU A 151 -1.28 10.69 -17.07
CA GLU A 151 -2.70 10.79 -17.48
C GLU A 151 -3.28 12.16 -17.09
N VAL A 152 -4.04 12.74 -18.01
CA VAL A 152 -4.74 14.02 -17.82
C VAL A 152 -6.23 13.74 -17.75
N PRO A 153 -6.97 14.25 -16.75
CA PRO A 153 -8.42 14.08 -16.66
C PRO A 153 -9.13 14.62 -17.90
N ASP A 154 -10.17 13.91 -18.35
CA ASP A 154 -10.94 14.20 -19.58
C ASP A 154 -11.55 15.61 -19.60
N ASN A 155 -11.80 16.19 -18.43
CA ASN A 155 -12.36 17.54 -18.24
C ASN A 155 -11.31 18.63 -17.96
N SER A 156 -10.01 18.33 -18.08
CA SER A 156 -8.93 19.29 -17.80
C SER A 156 -8.83 20.41 -18.85
N GLU A 157 -8.65 21.65 -18.40
CA GLU A 157 -8.47 22.79 -19.30
C GLU A 157 -7.19 22.68 -20.18
N ASP A 158 -6.18 21.96 -19.69
CA ASP A 158 -4.95 21.61 -20.43
C ASP A 158 -5.23 20.94 -21.78
N LEU A 159 -6.36 20.25 -21.92
CA LEU A 159 -6.74 19.55 -23.15
C LEU A 159 -7.33 20.47 -24.22
N ARG A 160 -7.81 21.68 -23.86
CA ARG A 160 -8.48 22.58 -24.83
C ARG A 160 -7.59 22.92 -26.02
N GLY A 161 -6.38 23.44 -25.78
CA GLY A 161 -5.42 23.78 -26.83
C GLY A 161 -5.06 22.60 -27.74
N PRO A 162 -4.61 21.46 -27.18
CA PRO A 162 -4.34 20.23 -27.92
C PRO A 162 -5.52 19.70 -28.74
N LEU A 163 -6.74 19.68 -28.18
CA LEU A 163 -7.95 19.24 -28.88
C LEU A 163 -8.32 20.20 -30.02
N THR A 164 -8.33 21.52 -29.78
CA THR A 164 -8.59 22.52 -30.83
C THR A 164 -7.58 22.41 -31.98
N ALA A 165 -6.28 22.26 -31.68
CA ALA A 165 -5.25 22.07 -32.69
C ALA A 165 -5.43 20.76 -33.49
N SER A 166 -5.90 19.69 -32.84
CA SER A 166 -6.20 18.40 -33.45
C SER A 166 -7.42 18.47 -34.39
N ILE A 167 -8.51 19.09 -33.93
CA ILE A 167 -9.77 19.21 -34.67
C ILE A 167 -9.61 20.16 -35.86
N HIS A 168 -8.96 21.31 -35.69
CA HIS A 168 -8.61 22.20 -36.80
C HIS A 168 -7.75 21.47 -37.86
N LYS A 169 -6.76 20.69 -37.43
CA LYS A 169 -5.93 19.89 -38.35
C LYS A 169 -6.78 18.90 -39.14
N TYR A 170 -7.63 18.10 -38.47
CA TYR A 170 -8.54 17.17 -39.13
C TYR A 170 -9.47 17.88 -40.13
N ASN A 171 -10.19 18.92 -39.69
CA ASN A 171 -11.11 19.67 -40.54
C ASN A 171 -10.42 20.27 -41.77
N SER A 172 -9.15 20.70 -41.65
CA SER A 172 -8.38 21.18 -42.81
C SER A 172 -8.08 20.08 -43.84
N MET A 173 -7.75 18.86 -43.38
CA MET A 173 -7.25 17.77 -44.24
C MET A 173 -8.28 16.69 -44.63
N SER A 174 -9.43 16.64 -43.95
CA SER A 174 -10.50 15.69 -44.24
C SER A 174 -11.26 16.03 -45.53
N ASP A 175 -11.60 15.02 -46.33
CA ASP A 175 -12.41 15.16 -47.54
C ASP A 175 -13.92 15.30 -47.26
N SER A 176 -14.34 15.34 -45.98
CA SER A 176 -15.75 15.51 -45.63
C SER A 176 -16.29 16.88 -46.03
N THR A 177 -17.57 16.91 -46.39
CA THR A 177 -18.31 18.11 -46.81
C THR A 177 -18.66 19.04 -45.65
N HIS A 178 -18.58 18.56 -44.40
CA HIS A 178 -18.96 19.28 -43.20
C HIS A 178 -17.80 19.30 -42.18
N LEU A 179 -17.80 20.30 -41.31
CA LEU A 179 -16.86 20.38 -40.20
C LEU A 179 -17.26 19.42 -39.08
N PHE A 180 -16.27 18.87 -38.38
CA PHE A 180 -16.46 18.05 -37.18
C PHE A 180 -16.08 18.84 -35.93
N ALA A 181 -16.85 18.69 -34.87
CA ALA A 181 -16.61 19.28 -33.55
C ALA A 181 -16.28 18.20 -32.51
N PHE A 182 -15.63 18.59 -31.41
CA PHE A 182 -15.32 17.69 -30.29
C PHE A 182 -16.58 16.98 -29.78
N ASN A 183 -16.48 15.67 -29.53
CA ASN A 183 -17.53 14.89 -28.90
C ASN A 183 -17.08 14.37 -27.53
N ASN A 184 -16.08 13.49 -27.49
CA ASN A 184 -15.57 12.94 -26.25
C ASN A 184 -14.05 12.63 -26.31
N VAL A 185 -13.39 12.59 -25.16
CA VAL A 185 -12.01 12.10 -25.00
C VAL A 185 -12.04 10.84 -24.14
N GLN A 186 -11.28 9.82 -24.54
CA GLN A 186 -11.19 8.52 -23.84
C GLN A 186 -9.87 8.36 -23.07
N HIS A 187 -8.81 8.96 -23.59
CA HIS A 187 -7.50 8.88 -22.97
C HIS A 187 -6.66 10.08 -23.40
N ALA A 188 -6.13 10.80 -22.42
CA ALA A 188 -5.17 11.87 -22.65
C ALA A 188 -3.96 11.68 -21.74
N THR A 189 -2.76 11.89 -22.27
CA THR A 189 -1.53 11.97 -21.48
C THR A 189 -0.73 13.21 -21.85
N ARG A 190 -0.09 13.83 -20.85
CA ARG A 190 0.84 14.96 -20.99
C ARG A 190 2.24 14.51 -20.60
N GLN A 191 3.23 14.82 -21.42
CA GLN A 191 4.64 14.50 -21.19
C GLN A 191 5.49 15.75 -21.36
N VAL A 192 6.47 15.97 -20.47
CA VAL A 192 7.49 17.02 -20.65
C VAL A 192 8.52 16.56 -21.67
N VAL A 193 8.72 17.36 -22.72
CA VAL A 193 9.70 17.19 -23.80
C VAL A 193 10.39 18.55 -24.05
N ALA A 194 10.74 18.89 -25.29
CA ALA A 194 11.10 20.26 -25.70
C ALA A 194 9.87 21.20 -25.76
N GLY A 195 9.01 21.14 -24.74
CA GLY A 195 7.60 21.54 -24.78
C GLY A 195 6.76 20.60 -23.91
N PHE A 196 5.44 20.65 -24.07
CA PHE A 196 4.52 19.60 -23.63
C PHE A 196 4.05 18.79 -24.82
N ARG A 197 4.19 17.46 -24.73
CA ARG A 197 3.62 16.50 -25.67
C ARG A 197 2.32 15.96 -25.11
N TYR A 198 1.23 16.19 -25.82
CA TYR A 198 -0.06 15.59 -25.54
C TYR A 198 -0.30 14.41 -26.48
N LYS A 199 -0.63 13.24 -25.93
CA LYS A 199 -1.20 12.13 -26.71
C LYS A 199 -2.66 12.01 -26.36
N LEU A 200 -3.51 12.13 -27.36
CA LEU A 200 -4.97 12.19 -27.23
C LEU A 200 -5.58 11.04 -28.01
N LYS A 201 -6.55 10.37 -27.40
CA LYS A 201 -7.49 9.47 -28.06
C LYS A 201 -8.89 10.00 -27.81
N PHE A 202 -9.47 10.59 -28.85
CA PHE A 202 -10.74 11.31 -28.78
C PHE A 202 -11.59 11.04 -30.01
N ASP A 203 -12.88 11.36 -29.96
CA ASP A 203 -13.75 11.40 -31.12
C ASP A 203 -14.37 12.77 -31.33
N MET A 204 -14.87 12.94 -32.54
CA MET A 204 -15.49 14.15 -33.03
C MET A 204 -16.74 13.77 -33.81
N ARG A 205 -17.76 14.63 -33.72
CA ARG A 205 -19.07 14.46 -34.35
C ARG A 205 -19.23 15.52 -35.44
N ARG A 206 -19.81 15.11 -36.57
CA ARG A 206 -20.15 16.02 -37.68
C ARG A 206 -21.11 17.12 -37.21
N THR A 207 -20.91 18.33 -37.73
CA THR A 207 -21.76 19.49 -37.46
C THR A 207 -22.61 19.86 -38.68
N ASN A 208 -23.58 20.74 -38.44
CA ASN A 208 -24.37 21.42 -39.48
C ASN A 208 -23.55 22.39 -40.37
N CYS A 209 -22.30 22.72 -40.00
CA CYS A 209 -21.46 23.65 -40.77
C CYS A 209 -20.86 22.99 -42.01
N ALA A 210 -21.28 23.44 -43.20
CA ALA A 210 -20.67 23.06 -44.46
C ALA A 210 -19.24 23.64 -44.60
N LYS A 211 -18.27 22.79 -44.93
CA LYS A 211 -16.84 23.16 -45.09
C LYS A 211 -16.60 24.12 -46.27
N ALA A 212 -17.52 24.17 -47.24
CA ALA A 212 -17.48 25.11 -48.36
C ALA A 212 -17.79 26.56 -47.95
N GLU A 213 -18.57 26.75 -46.88
CA GLU A 213 -19.01 28.06 -46.38
C GLU A 213 -18.22 28.49 -45.14
N HIS A 214 -17.77 27.51 -44.34
CA HIS A 214 -17.00 27.73 -43.12
C HIS A 214 -15.64 27.05 -43.20
N LYS A 215 -14.58 27.87 -43.18
CA LYS A 215 -13.19 27.40 -43.14
C LYS A 215 -12.85 26.71 -41.80
N ASP A 216 -13.39 27.25 -40.71
CA ASP A 216 -13.06 26.90 -39.34
C ASP A 216 -14.35 26.78 -38.49
N LEU A 217 -14.28 26.04 -37.39
CA LEU A 217 -15.40 25.94 -36.44
C LEU A 217 -15.71 27.31 -35.83
N ASN A 218 -16.99 27.64 -35.76
CA ASN A 218 -17.51 28.83 -35.10
C ASN A 218 -18.60 28.43 -34.08
N HIS A 219 -19.02 29.36 -33.22
CA HIS A 219 -20.07 29.15 -32.22
C HIS A 219 -21.45 28.74 -32.77
N LEU A 220 -21.65 28.86 -34.10
CA LEU A 220 -22.86 28.44 -34.81
C LEU A 220 -22.80 26.97 -35.30
N CYS A 221 -21.62 26.34 -35.25
CA CYS A 221 -21.43 24.96 -35.68
C CYS A 221 -21.85 23.99 -34.57
N VAL A 222 -23.08 23.50 -34.66
CA VAL A 222 -23.71 22.58 -33.71
C VAL A 222 -23.65 21.16 -34.29
N PRO A 223 -23.47 20.10 -33.48
CA PRO A 223 -23.56 18.72 -33.95
C PRO A 223 -24.84 18.45 -34.73
N ASP A 224 -24.73 17.71 -35.84
CA ASP A 224 -25.87 17.35 -36.68
C ASP A 224 -26.61 16.16 -36.03
N GLU A 225 -27.88 16.39 -35.69
CA GLU A 225 -28.79 15.39 -35.09
C GLU A 225 -29.51 14.52 -36.14
N GLU A 226 -29.53 14.93 -37.41
CA GLU A 226 -30.14 14.16 -38.51
C GLU A 226 -29.09 13.28 -39.21
N ASN A 227 -27.91 13.82 -39.49
CA ASN A 227 -26.80 13.12 -40.16
C ASN A 227 -25.66 12.81 -39.17
N VAL A 228 -25.95 11.92 -38.21
CA VAL A 228 -24.99 11.53 -37.18
C VAL A 228 -23.82 10.77 -37.80
N GLU A 229 -22.66 11.42 -37.85
CA GLU A 229 -21.40 10.87 -38.34
C GLU A 229 -20.29 11.18 -37.33
N PHE A 230 -19.44 10.19 -37.05
CA PHE A 230 -18.35 10.28 -36.09
C PHE A 230 -17.02 9.95 -36.76
N ALA A 231 -15.95 10.56 -36.27
CA ALA A 231 -14.58 10.11 -36.52
C ALA A 231 -13.85 9.96 -35.18
N ASN A 232 -13.20 8.81 -34.96
CA ASN A 232 -12.30 8.60 -33.85
C ASN A 232 -10.86 8.87 -34.29
N CYS A 233 -10.06 9.45 -33.41
CA CYS A 233 -8.74 9.98 -33.74
C CYS A 233 -7.72 9.70 -32.64
N ASN A 234 -6.52 9.29 -33.07
CA ASN A 234 -5.32 9.33 -32.25
C ASN A 234 -4.49 10.55 -32.69
N SER A 235 -4.23 11.47 -31.77
CA SER A 235 -3.45 12.69 -32.04
C SER A 235 -2.26 12.79 -31.10
N THR A 236 -1.12 13.25 -31.64
CA THR A 236 0.04 13.70 -30.88
C THR A 236 0.25 15.18 -31.18
N VAL A 237 0.20 16.02 -30.13
CA VAL A 237 0.34 17.47 -30.25
C VAL A 237 1.49 17.93 -29.36
N ASP A 238 2.52 18.51 -29.97
CA ASP A 238 3.61 19.16 -29.24
C ASP A 238 3.36 20.68 -29.19
N ILE A 239 3.34 21.24 -27.96
CA ILE A 239 3.08 22.66 -27.71
C ILE A 239 4.15 23.22 -26.76
N ALA A 240 4.75 24.35 -27.12
CA ALA A 240 5.67 25.10 -26.26
C ALA A 240 5.24 26.59 -26.22
N PRO A 241 4.27 26.97 -25.37
CA PRO A 241 3.67 28.32 -25.40
C PRO A 241 4.71 29.45 -25.26
N TRP A 242 5.77 29.22 -24.47
CA TRP A 242 6.89 30.16 -24.27
C TRP A 242 7.77 30.39 -25.51
N ARG A 243 7.63 29.59 -26.57
CA ARG A 243 8.34 29.79 -27.85
C ARG A 243 7.54 30.58 -28.88
N LEU A 244 6.23 30.79 -28.65
CA LEU A 244 5.30 31.39 -29.61
C LEU A 244 5.22 30.64 -30.96
N GLU A 245 5.62 29.36 -30.97
CA GLU A 245 5.56 28.46 -32.12
C GLU A 245 4.13 27.87 -32.27
N PRO A 246 3.63 27.65 -33.50
CA PRO A 246 2.34 26.99 -33.70
C PRO A 246 2.40 25.52 -33.25
N PRO A 247 1.33 24.98 -32.64
CA PRO A 247 1.26 23.57 -32.23
C PRO A 247 1.61 22.60 -33.36
N GLN A 248 2.52 21.66 -33.07
CA GLN A 248 2.90 20.62 -34.03
C GLN A 248 1.96 19.42 -33.85
N THR A 249 0.97 19.32 -34.73
CA THR A 249 -0.10 18.31 -34.67
C THR A 249 0.12 17.19 -35.68
N GLN A 250 0.24 15.95 -35.18
CA GLN A 250 0.16 14.71 -35.95
C GLN A 250 -1.14 13.99 -35.57
N ILE A 251 -1.98 13.64 -36.55
CA ILE A 251 -3.29 13.05 -36.29
C ILE A 251 -3.59 11.96 -37.32
N ASP A 252 -4.12 10.84 -36.82
CA ASP A 252 -4.62 9.70 -37.59
C ASP A 252 -6.05 9.40 -37.11
N CYS A 253 -6.99 9.22 -38.04
CA CYS A 253 -8.42 9.11 -37.74
C CYS A 253 -9.10 8.03 -38.58
N GLN A 254 -10.14 7.41 -37.99
CA GLN A 254 -10.96 6.40 -38.65
C GLN A 254 -12.46 6.75 -38.46
N PRO A 255 -13.33 6.40 -39.42
CA PRO A 255 -14.77 6.56 -39.25
C PRO A 255 -15.32 5.77 -38.06
N GLY A 256 -16.32 6.33 -37.38
CA GLY A 256 -17.01 5.73 -36.24
C GLY A 256 -16.67 6.38 -34.90
N GLU A 257 -17.56 6.22 -33.92
CA GLU A 257 -17.40 6.68 -32.54
C GLU A 257 -16.24 5.95 -31.84
N LEU A 258 -15.65 6.52 -30.79
CA LEU A 258 -14.75 5.74 -29.94
C LEU A 258 -15.52 4.65 -29.22
N PRO A 259 -15.05 3.38 -29.23
CA PRO A 259 -15.68 2.33 -28.45
C PRO A 259 -15.57 2.68 -26.97
N THR A 260 -16.70 2.80 -26.27
CA THR A 260 -16.77 3.03 -24.82
C THR A 260 -16.26 1.79 -24.08
N VAL A 261 -14.96 1.77 -23.78
CA VAL A 261 -14.28 0.60 -23.20
C VAL A 261 -14.59 0.45 -21.70
N PHE A 262 -15.80 -0.03 -21.38
CA PHE A 262 -16.11 -0.59 -20.04
C PHE A 262 -15.41 -1.92 -19.77
N THR A 263 -14.71 -2.50 -20.76
CA THR A 263 -13.96 -3.74 -20.59
C THR A 263 -12.55 -3.45 -20.11
N ARG A 264 -12.26 -3.78 -18.83
CA ARG A 264 -10.88 -3.94 -18.33
C ARG A 264 -10.15 -4.98 -19.18
N ARG A 265 -9.57 -4.56 -20.31
CA ARG A 265 -8.74 -5.42 -21.16
C ARG A 265 -7.49 -5.77 -20.39
N ARG A 266 -7.51 -6.95 -19.76
CA ARG A 266 -6.37 -7.51 -19.03
C ARG A 266 -5.16 -7.57 -19.99
N PRO A 267 -3.95 -7.23 -19.54
CA PRO A 267 -2.77 -7.30 -20.39
C PRO A 267 -2.62 -8.69 -21.04
N PRO A 268 -2.14 -8.79 -22.31
CA PRO A 268 -1.84 -10.07 -22.93
C PRO A 268 -0.83 -10.83 -22.06
N GLY A 269 -1.24 -11.99 -21.54
CA GLY A 269 -0.50 -12.78 -20.55
C GLY A 269 -1.23 -13.00 -19.21
N TRP A 270 -2.29 -12.23 -18.92
CA TRP A 270 -3.13 -12.43 -17.72
C TRP A 270 -4.17 -13.55 -17.89
N SER A 271 -3.69 -14.79 -17.93
CA SER A 271 -4.53 -15.99 -17.79
C SER A 271 -5.21 -16.01 -16.40
N PRO A 272 -6.54 -16.22 -16.29
CA PRO A 272 -7.25 -16.11 -15.01
C PRO A 272 -7.00 -17.26 -14.02
N LEU A 273 -6.08 -18.19 -14.32
CA LEU A 273 -5.85 -19.43 -13.56
C LEU A 273 -4.38 -19.61 -13.12
N ARG A 274 -3.61 -18.52 -12.96
CA ARG A 274 -2.23 -18.58 -12.41
C ARG A 274 -2.04 -18.02 -11.00
N ASN A 275 -3.12 -17.64 -10.32
CA ASN A 275 -3.18 -17.34 -8.88
C ASN A 275 -4.13 -18.32 -8.16
N LEU A 276 -3.94 -19.62 -8.39
CA LEU A 276 -4.63 -20.69 -7.65
C LEU A 276 -3.62 -21.59 -6.92
N TYR A 277 -2.72 -20.98 -6.15
CA TYR A 277 -2.25 -21.51 -4.86
C TYR A 277 -1.85 -20.33 -3.96
N TYR A 278 -2.24 -20.41 -2.69
CA TYR A 278 -2.04 -19.41 -1.63
C TYR A 278 -2.75 -18.07 -1.77
N GLU A 279 -4.07 -18.10 -1.54
CA GLU A 279 -4.68 -17.27 -0.50
C GLU A 279 -5.93 -17.99 0.03
N VAL A 280 -5.98 -18.24 1.35
CA VAL A 280 -7.17 -18.78 2.03
C VAL A 280 -7.60 -17.80 3.12
N PRO A 281 -8.62 -16.98 2.86
CA PRO A 281 -9.45 -16.39 3.89
C PRO A 281 -10.66 -17.30 4.15
N SER A 282 -10.87 -17.71 5.40
CA SER A 282 -11.99 -18.56 5.79
C SER A 282 -13.35 -17.87 5.59
N ASN A 283 -14.32 -18.63 5.06
CA ASN A 283 -15.72 -18.20 4.99
C ASN A 283 -16.32 -17.93 6.38
N VAL A 284 -17.03 -16.82 6.54
CA VAL A 284 -18.28 -16.79 7.31
C VAL A 284 -19.36 -16.07 6.49
N SER A 285 -20.34 -16.84 6.01
CA SER A 285 -21.50 -16.32 5.27
C SER A 285 -22.66 -16.08 6.23
N THR A 286 -22.87 -14.83 6.64
CA THR A 286 -24.06 -14.44 7.40
C THR A 286 -25.24 -14.20 6.46
N LYS A 287 -26.22 -15.11 6.44
CA LYS A 287 -27.56 -14.81 5.89
C LYS A 287 -28.46 -14.29 7.02
N PRO A 288 -29.22 -13.20 6.81
CA PRO A 288 -30.13 -12.68 7.83
C PRO A 288 -31.42 -13.51 7.88
N ASN A 289 -31.97 -13.70 9.08
CA ASN A 289 -33.35 -14.19 9.27
C ASN A 289 -34.21 -13.06 9.90
N PRO A 290 -35.49 -12.87 9.52
CA PRO A 290 -36.24 -11.68 9.90
C PRO A 290 -36.80 -11.72 11.32
N GLN A 291 -36.94 -10.53 11.88
CA GLN A 291 -37.64 -10.23 13.13
C GLN A 291 -39.17 -10.34 12.96
N PRO A 292 -39.90 -10.99 13.89
CA PRO A 292 -41.37 -10.98 13.92
C PRO A 292 -41.93 -9.84 14.80
N THR A 293 -42.92 -9.14 14.27
CA THR A 293 -43.78 -8.15 14.98
C THR A 293 -44.93 -8.81 15.76
N PRO A 294 -45.60 -8.10 16.70
CA PRO A 294 -46.33 -8.73 17.80
C PRO A 294 -47.83 -9.00 17.54
N THR A 295 -48.37 -10.06 18.17
CA THR A 295 -49.82 -10.30 18.30
C THR A 295 -50.18 -10.80 19.71
N LYS A 296 -51.42 -10.53 20.15
CA LYS A 296 -51.90 -10.58 21.54
C LYS A 296 -52.36 -11.97 22.06
N ALA A 297 -52.41 -12.05 23.40
CA ALA A 297 -53.46 -12.67 24.24
C ALA A 297 -53.44 -14.18 24.58
N ALA A 298 -53.01 -14.49 25.82
CA ALA A 298 -53.62 -15.35 26.86
C ALA A 298 -52.82 -15.08 28.17
N LYS A 299 -53.33 -14.78 29.38
CA LYS A 299 -54.24 -15.53 30.30
C LYS A 299 -53.82 -17.00 30.47
N GLU A 300 -53.66 -17.57 31.67
CA GLU A 300 -53.99 -17.15 33.05
C GLU A 300 -53.23 -18.04 34.07
N ALA A 301 -53.29 -17.71 35.38
CA ALA A 301 -52.77 -18.47 36.55
C ALA A 301 -51.22 -18.65 36.70
N GLY A 302 -50.59 -18.51 37.87
CA GLY A 302 -51.04 -17.97 39.17
C GLY A 302 -51.28 -19.00 40.28
N LYS A 303 -50.26 -19.27 41.11
CA LYS A 303 -50.30 -19.63 42.56
C LYS A 303 -48.85 -19.75 43.10
N GLU A 304 -48.47 -18.96 44.11
CA GLU A 304 -48.33 -19.32 45.55
C GLU A 304 -46.92 -19.88 45.89
N GLU A 305 -46.29 -19.59 47.04
CA GLU A 305 -46.65 -18.77 48.22
C GLU A 305 -45.36 -18.40 49.01
N SER A 306 -45.41 -17.41 49.93
CA SER A 306 -44.61 -17.24 51.18
C SER A 306 -43.07 -17.39 51.17
N SER A 307 -42.25 -16.68 51.96
CA SER A 307 -42.36 -15.56 52.92
C SER A 307 -40.89 -15.08 53.21
N GLU A 308 -40.49 -14.13 54.05
CA GLU A 308 -41.10 -13.30 55.13
C GLU A 308 -40.66 -11.81 54.98
N GLU A 309 -40.90 -10.97 56.00
CA GLU A 309 -40.40 -9.58 56.14
C GLU A 309 -39.03 -9.51 56.85
N ASP A 310 -38.23 -8.45 56.60
CA ASP A 310 -38.10 -7.31 57.55
C ASP A 310 -37.41 -6.09 56.88
N THR A 311 -37.36 -4.99 57.62
CA THR A 311 -37.44 -3.59 57.20
C THR A 311 -36.11 -2.86 57.02
N THR A 312 -36.08 -1.89 56.09
CA THR A 312 -35.95 -0.44 56.38
C THR A 312 -35.45 0.33 55.15
N ALA A 313 -36.07 1.47 54.83
CA ALA A 313 -35.78 2.24 53.62
C ALA A 313 -34.80 3.41 53.83
N ALA A 314 -33.85 3.58 52.91
CA ALA A 314 -33.18 4.86 52.62
C ALA A 314 -32.71 4.90 51.14
N LYS A 315 -32.66 6.11 50.56
CA LYS A 315 -32.38 6.43 49.13
C LYS A 315 -31.80 7.86 49.08
N PRO A 316 -31.03 8.34 48.07
CA PRO A 316 -30.25 7.70 46.99
C PRO A 316 -28.72 8.06 47.02
N SER A 317 -27.95 7.56 46.04
CA SER A 317 -27.11 8.34 45.10
C SER A 317 -25.66 7.87 44.87
N VAL A 318 -25.18 8.18 43.65
CA VAL A 318 -23.80 8.19 43.12
C VAL A 318 -23.23 6.85 42.61
N SER A 319 -22.82 6.87 41.33
CA SER A 319 -22.18 5.80 40.57
C SER A 319 -20.67 5.69 40.87
N PRO A 320 -20.02 4.54 40.57
CA PRO A 320 -18.57 4.40 40.63
C PRO A 320 -17.90 4.81 39.31
N ASP A 321 -16.77 5.53 39.40
CA ASP A 321 -15.85 5.76 38.29
C ASP A 321 -14.45 5.23 38.64
N ALA A 322 -14.07 4.12 38.03
CA ALA A 322 -12.70 3.64 37.91
C ALA A 322 -12.53 3.04 36.51
N PRO A 323 -11.61 3.54 35.67
CA PRO A 323 -11.52 3.11 34.28
C PRO A 323 -10.95 1.68 34.18
N SER A 324 -11.64 0.82 33.42
CA SER A 324 -11.20 -0.55 33.16
C SER A 324 -10.11 -0.58 32.09
N ASP A 325 -8.91 -1.07 32.45
CA ASP A 325 -7.91 -1.49 31.47
C ASP A 325 -8.49 -2.61 30.60
N SER A 326 -8.53 -2.38 29.29
CA SER A 326 -9.03 -3.35 28.32
C SER A 326 -8.02 -4.48 28.11
N VAL A 327 -8.07 -5.50 28.96
CA VAL A 327 -7.42 -6.79 28.70
C VAL A 327 -8.13 -7.43 27.50
N SER A 328 -7.39 -7.65 26.41
CA SER A 328 -7.88 -8.45 25.30
C SER A 328 -7.89 -9.92 25.71
N ASP A 329 -9.07 -10.44 26.07
CA ASP A 329 -9.32 -11.87 26.32
C ASP A 329 -9.15 -12.67 25.02
N THR A 330 -7.90 -12.89 24.61
CA THR A 330 -7.53 -13.88 23.61
C THR A 330 -7.21 -15.19 24.31
N PRO A 331 -7.61 -16.37 23.77
CA PRO A 331 -7.50 -17.65 24.49
C PRO A 331 -6.09 -18.10 24.92
N PHE A 332 -5.04 -17.39 24.49
CA PHE A 332 -3.63 -17.68 24.78
C PHE A 332 -2.88 -16.47 25.40
N HIS A 333 -3.59 -15.43 25.82
CA HIS A 333 -3.02 -14.16 26.34
C HIS A 333 -1.99 -13.53 25.37
N CYS A 334 -2.31 -13.59 24.07
CA CYS A 334 -1.47 -13.09 22.99
C CYS A 334 -2.19 -11.95 22.24
N PRO A 335 -1.54 -10.81 21.94
CA PRO A 335 -0.15 -10.51 22.27
C PRO A 335 0.06 -10.32 23.78
N SER A 336 1.26 -10.64 24.27
CA SER A 336 1.65 -10.39 25.67
C SER A 336 1.62 -8.89 25.97
N LYS A 337 1.59 -8.53 27.25
CA LYS A 337 1.83 -7.13 27.66
C LYS A 337 3.24 -6.68 27.22
N PRO A 338 3.45 -5.37 26.97
CA PRO A 338 4.77 -4.84 26.71
C PRO A 338 5.75 -5.14 27.85
N TRP A 339 6.93 -5.65 27.52
CA TRP A 339 7.97 -6.03 28.50
C TRP A 339 8.46 -4.85 29.36
N LYS A 340 8.43 -3.65 28.78
CA LYS A 340 8.62 -2.35 29.46
C LYS A 340 7.62 -1.34 28.90
N PRO A 341 7.23 -0.30 29.66
CA PRO A 341 6.49 0.84 29.11
C PRO A 341 7.32 1.56 28.04
N PHE A 342 6.65 2.14 27.05
CA PHE A 342 7.28 2.90 25.96
C PHE A 342 6.60 4.25 25.79
N ASN A 343 7.37 5.32 26.00
CA ASN A 343 6.93 6.70 25.83
C ASN A 343 7.71 7.29 24.64
N PRO A 344 7.14 7.35 23.43
CA PRO A 344 7.82 7.95 22.28
C PRO A 344 7.98 9.46 22.49
N VAL A 345 9.13 10.00 22.10
CA VAL A 345 9.23 11.43 21.78
C VAL A 345 8.85 11.56 20.32
N SER A 346 7.71 12.20 20.05
CA SER A 346 7.36 12.59 18.69
C SER A 346 8.37 13.63 18.21
N VAL A 347 9.24 13.22 17.28
CA VAL A 347 10.04 14.16 16.50
C VAL A 347 9.07 14.82 15.54
N ALA A 348 8.45 15.91 16.00
CA ALA A 348 7.59 16.73 15.17
C ALA A 348 8.40 17.16 13.93
N GLY A 349 7.88 16.81 12.74
CA GLY A 349 8.35 17.42 11.51
C GLY A 349 8.19 18.93 11.61
N THR A 350 9.12 19.68 11.03
CA THR A 350 9.03 21.14 10.91
C THR A 350 7.99 21.53 9.86
N ASP A 351 6.73 21.19 10.13
CA ASP A 351 5.56 21.73 9.45
C ASP A 351 5.06 22.90 10.29
N ALA A 352 5.49 24.11 9.94
CA ALA A 352 4.98 25.34 10.55
C ALA A 352 3.61 25.67 9.94
N PRO A 353 2.53 25.74 10.72
CA PRO A 353 1.25 26.21 10.25
C PRO A 353 1.09 27.69 10.62
N GLU A 354 0.88 28.57 9.64
CA GLU A 354 0.05 29.74 9.91
C GLU A 354 -0.73 30.19 8.67
N GLN A 355 -2.05 30.24 8.85
CA GLN A 355 -3.02 30.72 7.88
C GLN A 355 -3.67 31.95 8.52
N ALA A 356 -3.46 33.14 7.96
CA ALA A 356 -4.10 34.38 8.40
C ALA A 356 -4.46 35.25 7.18
N THR A 357 -5.65 35.85 7.25
CA THR A 357 -6.35 36.50 6.13
C THR A 357 -6.07 38.01 6.05
N GLU A 358 -6.69 38.65 5.06
CA GLU A 358 -6.36 39.94 4.43
C GLU A 358 -6.54 41.24 5.24
N ASP A 359 -5.93 42.29 4.69
CA ASP A 359 -6.32 43.71 4.63
C ASP A 359 -6.18 44.66 5.85
N ALA A 360 -5.25 45.63 5.71
CA ALA A 360 -5.49 47.07 5.96
C ALA A 360 -4.37 47.98 5.41
N THR A 361 -4.76 49.01 4.65
CA THR A 361 -3.89 49.99 3.98
C THR A 361 -3.22 51.00 4.93
N ALA A 362 -1.90 51.25 4.80
CA ALA A 362 -1.25 52.52 5.17
C ALA A 362 0.10 52.70 4.47
N GLN A 363 0.45 53.92 4.06
CA GLN A 363 1.69 54.25 3.34
C GLN A 363 2.76 54.92 4.23
N ALA A 364 4.01 54.85 3.73
CA ALA A 364 5.15 55.72 4.00
C ALA A 364 5.99 55.54 5.30
N ALA A 365 7.17 54.93 5.14
CA ALA A 365 8.47 55.63 5.23
C ALA A 365 9.64 54.70 4.82
N GLN A 366 10.57 55.17 3.99
CA GLN A 366 11.89 54.55 3.83
C GLN A 366 12.86 55.08 4.90
N PRO A 367 13.89 54.29 5.25
CA PRO A 367 15.24 54.77 4.94
C PRO A 367 16.15 53.72 4.25
N THR A 368 17.20 54.25 3.63
CA THR A 368 18.39 53.58 3.08
C THR A 368 19.27 53.03 4.22
N ALA A 369 20.27 52.14 4.08
CA ALA A 369 20.90 51.38 2.98
C ALA A 369 21.47 50.04 3.59
N ALA A 370 22.23 49.14 2.96
CA ALA A 370 22.84 49.00 1.62
C ALA A 370 23.11 47.50 1.35
N GLY A 371 23.49 47.13 0.12
CA GLY A 371 24.01 45.78 -0.21
C GLY A 371 23.36 45.14 -1.44
N GLY A 372 23.78 45.53 -2.64
CA GLY A 372 23.31 44.92 -3.88
C GLY A 372 24.10 43.66 -4.22
N PHE A 373 23.41 42.56 -4.52
CA PHE A 373 23.98 41.40 -5.20
C PHE A 373 23.86 41.60 -6.72
N ALA A 374 24.93 41.32 -7.45
CA ALA A 374 25.00 41.45 -8.90
C ALA A 374 25.05 40.08 -9.59
N ASP A 375 24.50 40.01 -10.79
CA ASP A 375 24.02 38.78 -11.43
C ASP A 375 25.10 38.12 -12.32
N THR A 376 26.26 37.77 -11.74
CA THR A 376 27.45 37.29 -12.48
C THR A 376 28.00 35.93 -12.07
N ASP A 377 27.47 35.27 -11.04
CA ASP A 377 28.08 34.06 -10.45
C ASP A 377 27.53 32.72 -11.02
N LEU A 378 26.94 32.73 -12.22
CA LEU A 378 26.33 31.55 -12.86
C LEU A 378 27.03 31.07 -14.16
N LEU A 379 28.30 31.43 -14.37
CA LEU A 379 29.14 30.84 -15.43
C LEU A 379 30.57 30.55 -14.93
N SER A 380 30.76 29.34 -14.38
CA SER A 380 32.06 28.65 -14.23
C SER A 380 31.82 27.14 -14.14
#